data_AF-A0A0M1VVJ4-F1
#
_entry.id   AF-A0A0M1VVJ4-F1
#
_cell.length_a   1.000
_cell.length_b   1.000
_cell.length_c   1.000
_cell.angle_alpha   90.00
_cell.angle_beta   90.00
_cell.angle_gamma   90.00
#
_symmetry.space_group_name_H-M   'P 1'
#
loop_
_entity.id
_entity.type
_entity.pdbx_description
1 polymer ?
#
loop_
_entity_poly.entity_id
_entity_poly.type
_entity_poly.pdbx_seq_one_letter_code
_entity_poly.pdbx_strand_id
1 'polypeptide(L)' 'MKLIIAEKKELAEDIAAALDTKYRKYNNYFETQDYTIVWSNGHILRLKEPQEINELMSIKIF' A
#
# COMPACT_ATOMS: atom_id res chain seq x y z
N MET A 1 0.32 2.67 19.65
CA MET A 1 0.78 2.67 18.24
C MET A 1 -0.12 1.76 17.42
N LYS A 2 -0.90 2.32 16.50
CA LYS A 2 -1.81 1.59 15.58
C LYS A 2 -1.35 1.84 14.14
N LEU A 3 -1.53 0.86 13.26
CA LEU A 3 -1.16 0.97 11.84
C LEU A 3 -2.40 1.13 10.96
N ILE A 4 -2.39 2.11 10.06
CA ILE A 4 -3.39 2.30 9.02
C ILE A 4 -2.70 2.14 7.66
N ILE A 5 -3.31 1.36 6.76
CA ILE A 5 -2.84 1.15 5.38
C ILE A 5 -3.92 1.67 4.43
N ALA A 6 -3.61 2.71 3.67
CA ALA A 6 -4.49 3.27 2.66
C ALA A 6 -4.15 2.75 1.25
N GLU A 7 -5.11 2.84 0.33
CA GLU A 7 -4.96 2.39 -1.07
C GLU A 7 -4.11 3.32 -1.93
N LYS A 8 -4.02 4.60 -1.53
CA LYS A 8 -3.29 5.66 -2.23
C LYS A 8 -2.87 6.76 -1.26
N LYS A 9 -1.90 7.58 -1.69
CA LYS A 9 -1.29 8.63 -0.86
C LYS A 9 -2.29 9.70 -0.44
N GLU A 10 -3.16 10.13 -1.35
CA GLU A 10 -4.13 11.21 -1.10
C GLU A 10 -5.10 10.79 0.02
N LEU A 11 -5.52 9.53 0.02
CA LEU A 11 -6.37 8.98 1.08
C LEU A 11 -5.63 8.92 2.43
N ALA A 12 -4.35 8.55 2.43
CA ALA A 12 -3.54 8.58 3.64
C ALA A 12 -3.37 10.00 4.20
N GLU A 13 -3.23 11.02 3.34
CA GLU A 13 -3.14 12.43 3.74
C GLU A 13 -4.45 12.92 4.36
N ASP A 14 -5.60 12.60 3.75
CA ASP A 14 -6.92 12.94 4.29
C ASP A 14 -7.16 12.28 5.65
N ILE A 15 -6.78 11.01 5.81
CA ILE A 15 -6.88 10.29 7.10
C ILE A 15 -5.96 10.93 8.14
N ALA A 16 -4.71 11.25 7.78
CA ALA A 16 -3.77 11.87 8.71
C ALA A 16 -4.28 13.23 9.19
N ALA A 17 -4.79 14.06 8.28
CA ALA A 17 -5.36 15.37 8.59
C ALA A 17 -6.64 15.31 9.43
N ALA A 18 -7.47 14.27 9.24
CA ALA A 18 -8.67 14.06 10.04
C ALA A 18 -8.37 13.56 11.47
N LEU A 19 -7.29 12.77 11.64
CA LEU A 19 -6.91 12.21 12.94
C LEU A 19 -6.15 13.21 13.81
N ASP A 20 -5.26 14.01 13.21
CA ASP A 20 -4.46 14.98 13.95
C ASP A 20 -4.11 16.17 13.04
N THR A 21 -4.14 17.39 13.57
CA THR A 21 -3.71 18.59 12.82
C THR A 21 -2.19 18.74 12.77
N LYS A 22 -1.43 18.00 13.59
CA LYS A 22 0.03 18.08 13.73
C LYS A 22 0.75 16.78 13.38
N TYR A 23 0.22 16.00 12.44
CA TYR A 23 0.90 14.80 11.97
C TYR A 23 2.26 15.13 11.31
N ARG A 24 3.23 14.24 11.50
CA ARG A 24 4.53 14.32 10.84
C ARG A 24 4.46 13.66 9.48
N LYS A 25 5.01 14.33 8.48
CA LYS A 25 5.09 13.85 7.11
C LYS A 25 6.48 13.32 6.81
N TYR A 26 6.56 12.03 6.47
CA TYR A 26 7.75 11.38 5.97
C TYR A 26 7.55 10.99 4.49
N ASN A 27 8.59 10.46 3.85
CA ASN A 27 8.53 10.14 2.41
C ASN A 27 7.46 9.09 2.06
N ASN A 28 7.28 8.08 2.92
CA ASN A 28 6.43 6.91 2.63
C ASN A 28 5.33 6.66 3.68
N TYR A 29 5.24 7.53 4.70
CA TYR A 29 4.25 7.38 5.77
C TYR A 29 3.98 8.70 6.48
N PHE A 30 2.84 8.76 7.17
CA PHE A 30 2.50 9.80 8.13
C PHE A 30 2.50 9.23 9.54
N GLU A 31 2.86 10.06 10.52
CA GLU A 31 2.90 9.66 11.91
C GLU A 31 2.15 10.69 12.77
N THR A 32 1.22 10.21 13.58
CA THR A 32 0.57 10.98 14.65
C THR A 32 1.04 10.44 16.00
N GLN A 33 0.50 10.97 17.10
CA GLN A 33 0.81 10.44 18.43
C GLN A 33 0.44 8.96 18.58
N ASP A 34 -0.66 8.53 17.95
CA ASP A 34 -1.23 7.19 18.14
C ASP A 34 -1.17 6.30 16.90
N TYR A 35 -0.99 6.88 15.71
CA TYR A 35 -1.12 6.19 14.43
C TYR A 35 0.13 6.35 13.55
N THR A 36 0.49 5.26 12.90
CA THR A 36 1.36 5.25 11.71
C THR A 36 0.47 4.97 10.51
N ILE A 37 0.55 5.79 9.48
CA ILE A 37 -0.31 5.73 8.30
C ILE A 37 0.58 5.54 7.08
N VAL A 38 0.44 4.42 6.39
CA VAL A 38 1.15 4.09 5.15
C VAL A 38 0.16 3.94 4.01
N TRP A 39 0.63 3.93 2.77
CA TRP A 39 -0.20 3.66 1.61
C TRP A 39 0.50 2.68 0.66
N SER A 40 -0.29 1.88 -0.06
CA SER A 40 0.16 1.30 -1.33
C SER A 40 -0.30 2.18 -2.49
N ASN A 41 0.11 1.85 -3.70
CA ASN A 41 -0.47 2.42 -4.90
C ASN A 41 -1.15 1.29 -5.66
N GLY A 42 -2.43 1.06 -5.36
CA GLY A 42 -3.17 -0.10 -5.87
C GLY A 42 -2.72 -1.44 -5.24
N HIS A 43 -2.82 -2.52 -6.00
CA HIS A 43 -2.54 -3.87 -5.51
C HIS A 43 -1.05 -4.11 -5.24
N ILE A 44 -0.70 -4.40 -3.98
CA ILE A 44 0.67 -4.78 -3.58
C ILE A 44 1.03 -6.18 -4.11
N LEU A 45 0.02 -7.01 -4.33
CA LEU A 45 0.16 -8.40 -4.75
C LEU A 45 -0.63 -8.61 -6.04
N ARG A 46 -0.08 -9.44 -6.92
CA ARG A 46 -0.79 -10.01 -8.06
C ARG A 46 -0.77 -11.53 -7.96
N LEU A 47 -1.68 -12.18 -8.67
CA LEU A 47 -1.62 -13.62 -8.84
C LEU A 47 -0.32 -13.99 -9.58
N LYS A 48 0.25 -15.15 -9.22
CA LYS A 48 1.32 -15.74 -10.01
C LYS A 48 0.76 -16.21 -11.34
N GLU A 49 1.47 -15.88 -12.40
CA GLU A 49 1.19 -16.42 -13.72
C GLU A 49 1.53 -17.93 -13.74
N PRO A 50 0.86 -18.75 -14.56
CA PRO A 50 1.12 -20.19 -14.64
C PRO A 50 2.60 -20.55 -14.84
N GLN A 51 3.32 -19.73 -15.61
CA GLN A 51 4.75 -19.89 -15.89
C GLN A 51 5.63 -19.68 -14.64
N GLU A 52 5.20 -18.84 -13.70
CA GLU A 52 5.88 -18.58 -12.43
C GLU A 52 5.64 -19.69 -11.39
N ILE A 53 4.70 -20.60 -11.67
CA ILE A 53 4.38 -21.77 -10.85
C ILE A 53 5.10 -23.01 -11.41
N ASN A 54 5.02 -23.22 -12.73
CA ASN A 54 5.71 -24.27 -13.45
C ASN A 54 6.01 -23.81 -14.88
N GLU A 55 7.28 -23.80 -15.24
CA GLU A 55 7.78 -23.31 -16.54
C GLU A 55 7.11 -24.04 -17.74
N LEU A 56 6.70 -25.30 -17.56
CA LEU A 56 5.98 -26.11 -18.56
C LEU A 56 4.53 -25.65 -18.83
N MET A 57 3.94 -24.83 -17.95
CA MET A 57 2.62 -24.24 -18.14
C MET A 57 2.63 -22.94 -18.96
N SER A 58 3.76 -22.65 -19.61
CA SER A 58 3.85 -21.61 -20.64
C SER A 58 3.03 -22.00 -21.86
N ILE A 59 1.77 -21.54 -21.92
CA ILE A 59 0.99 -21.61 -23.16
C ILE A 59 1.65 -20.68 -24.17
N LYS A 60 2.50 -21.24 -25.04
CA LYS A 60 2.93 -20.58 -26.27
C LYS A 60 1.75 -20.61 -27.23
N ILE A 61 0.93 -19.57 -27.18
CA ILE A 61 0.00 -19.30 -28.27
C ILE A 61 0.89 -18.86 -29.45
N PHE A 62 0.83 -19.63 -30.54
CA PHE A 62 1.48 -19.32 -31.81
C PHE A 62 1.07 -17.94 -32.33
#